data_AF-A0A239PNP5-F1
#
_entry.id   AF-A0A239PNP5-F1
#
_cell.length_a   1.000
_cell.length_b   1.000
_cell.length_c   1.000
_cell.angle_alpha   90.00
_cell.angle_beta   90.00
_cell.angle_gamma   90.00
#
_symmetry.space_group_name_H-M   'P 1'
#
loop_
_entity.id
_entity.type
_entity.pdbx_description
1 polymer ?
#
loop_
_entity_poly.entity_id
_entity_poly.type
_entity_poly.pdbx_seq_one_letter_code
_entity_poly.pdbx_strand_id
1 'polypeptide(L)'
;MFARIMSYVGRNDAKTSKPDFSVPSEEKAPPQQDPTPLPHAEPPKTGYPLDCLTPKLRRAAEAIMSKTQRPTALAAQSVLSVASLVAGSRAKIQTLGSPSNATAAFVTIALSGERKSAADKIARTGIDRVVMRLRKEHEVAMARHRSDMASLECG
;
A
#
# COMPACT_ATOMS: atom_id res chain seq x y z
N MET A 1 -12.23 -29.88 9.15
CA MET A 1 -11.80 -29.55 10.53
C MET A 1 -11.93 -28.05 10.71
N PHE A 2 -13.11 -27.56 11.11
CA PHE A 2 -13.41 -26.13 11.23
C PHE A 2 -13.64 -25.81 12.71
N ALA A 3 -12.85 -24.89 13.26
CA ALA A 3 -12.95 -24.49 14.65
C ALA A 3 -14.17 -23.60 14.87
N ARG A 4 -15.04 -24.00 15.80
CA ARG A 4 -16.29 -23.35 16.18
C ARG A 4 -15.99 -22.23 17.17
N ILE A 5 -16.19 -20.99 16.77
CA ILE A 5 -16.11 -19.84 17.69
C ILE A 5 -17.29 -19.96 18.66
N MET A 6 -17.00 -20.25 19.92
CA MET A 6 -17.99 -20.23 21.01
C MET A 6 -18.33 -18.77 21.31
N SER A 7 -19.55 -18.36 20.95
CA SER A 7 -20.14 -17.10 21.36
C SER A 7 -20.33 -17.09 22.88
N TYR A 8 -19.57 -16.26 23.56
CA TYR A 8 -19.76 -15.96 24.98
C TYR A 8 -21.02 -15.10 25.15
N VAL A 9 -22.20 -15.73 25.18
CA VAL A 9 -23.43 -15.11 25.66
C VAL A 9 -23.53 -15.49 27.13
N GLY A 10 -23.15 -14.56 28.00
CA GLY A 10 -23.14 -14.73 29.45
C GLY A 10 -24.55 -14.98 30.00
N ARG A 11 -24.65 -16.02 30.84
CA ARG A 11 -25.79 -16.30 31.73
C ARG A 11 -26.01 -15.12 32.67
N ASN A 12 -27.26 -14.66 32.76
CA ASN A 12 -27.71 -13.71 33.77
C ASN A 12 -28.03 -14.43 35.08
N ASP A 13 -27.02 -14.59 35.94
CA ASP A 13 -27.24 -15.01 37.32
C ASP A 13 -27.38 -13.76 38.20
N ALA A 14 -28.60 -13.56 38.70
CA ALA A 14 -28.98 -12.47 39.58
C ALA A 14 -28.33 -12.64 40.96
N LYS A 15 -27.23 -11.92 41.20
CA LYS A 15 -26.78 -11.30 42.46
C LYS A 15 -25.30 -10.95 42.33
N THR A 16 -25.00 -9.80 41.76
CA THR A 16 -23.68 -9.19 41.85
C THR A 16 -23.84 -7.78 42.39
N SER A 17 -23.18 -7.54 43.52
CA SER A 17 -23.03 -6.22 44.12
C SER A 17 -22.54 -5.23 43.07
N LYS A 18 -23.12 -4.02 43.07
CA LYS A 18 -22.73 -2.90 42.21
C LYS A 18 -21.19 -2.82 42.19
N PRO A 19 -20.52 -2.92 41.03
CA PRO A 19 -19.08 -2.80 41.00
C PRO A 19 -18.72 -1.41 41.52
N ASP A 20 -18.00 -1.40 42.64
CA ASP A 20 -17.49 -0.18 43.25
C ASP A 20 -16.37 0.34 42.36
N PHE A 21 -16.70 1.31 41.51
CA PHE A 21 -15.71 2.03 40.72
C PHE A 21 -15.08 3.10 41.62
N SER A 22 -14.31 2.65 42.62
CA SER A 22 -13.43 3.53 43.36
C SER A 22 -12.39 4.06 42.37
N VAL A 23 -12.56 5.32 41.97
CA VAL A 23 -11.57 6.05 41.16
C VAL A 23 -10.25 5.97 41.92
N PRO A 24 -9.17 5.43 41.33
CA PRO A 24 -7.86 5.47 41.97
C PRO A 24 -7.56 6.91 42.36
N SER A 25 -7.19 7.13 43.62
CA SER A 25 -6.80 8.44 44.15
C SER A 25 -5.93 9.16 43.13
N GLU A 26 -6.27 10.42 42.83
CA GLU A 26 -5.62 11.27 41.84
C GLU A 26 -4.08 11.15 41.89
N GLU A 27 -3.52 10.24 41.09
CA GLU A 27 -2.11 10.27 40.79
C GLU A 27 -1.95 11.45 39.83
N LYS A 28 -1.60 12.58 40.44
CA LYS A 28 -1.34 13.86 39.79
C LYS A 28 -0.55 13.58 38.51
N ALA A 29 -1.18 13.87 37.36
CA ALA A 29 -0.55 13.66 36.06
C ALA A 29 0.86 14.24 36.10
N PRO A 30 1.88 13.50 35.59
CA PRO A 30 3.25 13.98 35.61
C PRO A 30 3.27 15.39 35.00
N PRO A 31 4.01 16.34 35.60
CA PRO A 31 4.08 17.70 35.10
C PRO A 31 4.41 17.66 33.60
N GLN A 32 3.73 18.49 32.80
CA GLN A 32 3.91 18.54 31.35
C GLN A 32 5.41 18.66 31.05
N GLN A 33 6.00 17.57 30.56
CA GLN A 33 7.40 17.54 30.20
C GLN A 33 7.57 18.31 28.90
N ASP A 34 8.60 19.15 28.82
CA ASP A 34 8.97 19.78 27.56
C ASP A 34 9.16 18.70 26.49
N PRO A 35 8.68 18.93 25.25
CA PRO A 35 8.74 17.91 24.20
C PRO A 35 10.19 17.49 24.00
N THR A 36 10.47 16.22 24.31
CA THR A 36 11.80 15.65 24.10
C THR A 36 12.09 15.66 22.59
N PRO A 37 13.23 16.22 22.14
CA PRO A 37 13.59 16.19 20.72
C PRO A 37 13.58 14.75 20.22
N LEU A 38 12.91 14.51 19.10
CA LEU A 38 12.93 13.20 18.43
C LEU A 38 14.40 12.83 18.16
N PRO A 39 14.89 11.68 18.65
CA PRO A 39 16.25 11.26 18.37
C PRO A 39 16.43 11.13 16.85
N HIS A 40 17.57 11.59 16.33
CA HIS A 40 17.91 11.38 14.93
C HIS A 40 17.86 9.88 14.63
N ALA A 41 17.06 9.47 13.65
CA ALA A 41 16.95 8.08 13.26
C ALA A 41 18.32 7.59 12.75
N GLU A 42 18.96 6.72 13.51
CA GLU A 42 20.17 6.04 13.06
C GLU A 42 19.84 5.18 11.84
N PRO A 43 20.71 5.14 10.82
CA PRO A 43 20.49 4.26 9.68
C PRO A 43 20.43 2.81 10.19
N PRO A 44 19.45 2.01 9.72
CA PRO A 44 19.30 0.63 10.16
C PRO A 44 20.59 -0.16 9.87
N LYS A 45 21.07 -0.90 10.87
CA LYS A 45 22.31 -1.69 10.80
C LYS A 45 22.25 -2.79 9.75
N THR A 46 21.04 -3.26 9.44
CA THR A 46 20.77 -4.32 8.46
C THR A 46 20.24 -3.72 7.17
N GLY A 47 20.85 -4.08 6.04
CA GLY A 47 20.38 -3.69 4.72
C GLY A 47 18.98 -4.24 4.38
N TYR A 48 18.37 -3.70 3.33
CA TYR A 48 17.06 -4.17 2.87
C TYR A 48 17.13 -5.64 2.40
N PRO A 49 16.22 -6.52 2.85
CA PRO A 49 16.31 -7.96 2.60
C PRO A 49 15.84 -8.31 1.18
N LEU A 50 16.71 -8.14 0.19
CA LEU A 50 16.43 -8.49 -1.21
C LEU A 50 16.16 -9.98 -1.41
N ASP A 51 16.69 -10.83 -0.54
CA ASP A 51 16.54 -12.28 -0.65
C ASP A 51 15.13 -12.78 -0.28
N CYS A 52 14.33 -11.94 0.39
CA CYS A 52 12.91 -12.21 0.62
C CYS A 52 12.05 -11.97 -0.62
N LEU A 53 12.57 -11.30 -1.66
CA LEU A 53 11.86 -11.09 -2.90
C LEU A 53 11.93 -12.34 -3.78
N THR A 54 10.90 -12.57 -4.58
CA THR A 54 10.97 -13.60 -5.61
C THR A 54 12.13 -13.32 -6.58
N PRO A 55 12.78 -14.35 -7.17
CA PRO A 55 13.98 -14.15 -7.98
C PRO A 55 13.82 -13.15 -9.14
N LYS A 56 12.61 -13.07 -9.72
CA LYS A 56 12.29 -12.10 -10.78
C LYS A 56 12.25 -10.66 -10.26
N LEU A 57 11.62 -10.43 -9.12
CA LEU A 57 11.54 -9.10 -8.51
C LEU A 57 12.89 -8.65 -7.96
N ARG A 58 13.67 -9.57 -7.37
CA ARG A 58 15.04 -9.33 -6.92
C ARG A 58 15.93 -8.82 -8.05
N ARG A 59 15.97 -9.53 -9.19
CA ARG A 59 16.73 -9.12 -10.37
C ARG A 59 16.30 -7.75 -10.93
N ALA A 60 14.99 -7.48 -10.93
CA ALA A 60 14.48 -6.18 -11.36
C ALA A 60 14.93 -5.05 -10.43
N ALA A 61 14.86 -5.26 -9.11
CA ALA A 61 15.31 -4.30 -8.11
C ALA A 61 16.82 -4.05 -8.21
N GLU A 62 17.64 -5.10 -8.34
CA GLU A 62 19.09 -5.01 -8.54
C GLU A 62 19.45 -4.25 -9.83
N ALA A 63 18.76 -4.51 -10.94
CA ALA A 63 18.98 -3.80 -12.20
C ALA A 63 18.63 -2.31 -12.09
N ILE A 64 17.52 -1.97 -11.42
CA ILE A 64 17.13 -0.57 -11.18
C ILE A 64 18.12 0.11 -10.25
N MET A 65 18.54 -0.55 -9.17
CA MET A 65 19.56 -0.07 -8.25
C MET A 65 20.86 0.23 -9.00
N SER A 66 21.36 -0.71 -9.81
CA SER A 66 22.56 -0.56 -10.63
C SER A 66 22.44 0.61 -11.62
N LYS A 67 21.28 0.78 -12.25
CA LYS A 67 21.06 1.86 -13.22
C LYS A 67 20.92 3.24 -12.58
N THR A 68 20.31 3.32 -11.40
CA THR A 68 20.02 4.60 -10.73
C THR A 68 21.04 4.98 -9.66
N GLN A 69 21.93 4.06 -9.29
CA GLN A 69 22.94 4.19 -8.23
C GLN A 69 22.28 4.62 -6.91
N ARG A 70 21.31 3.81 -6.45
CA ARG A 70 20.41 4.11 -5.34
C ARG A 70 20.37 3.03 -4.27
N PRO A 71 19.90 3.33 -3.04
CA PRO A 71 19.61 2.32 -2.05
C PRO A 71 18.69 1.23 -2.61
N THR A 72 19.03 -0.02 -2.30
CA THR A 72 18.28 -1.22 -2.70
C THR A 72 16.82 -1.15 -2.25
N ALA A 73 16.55 -0.57 -1.07
CA ALA A 73 15.21 -0.37 -0.53
C ALA A 73 14.30 0.43 -1.46
N LEU A 74 14.80 1.54 -2.03
CA LEU A 74 14.01 2.38 -2.93
C LEU A 74 13.71 1.65 -4.25
N ALA A 75 14.70 0.97 -4.82
CA ALA A 75 14.51 0.19 -6.05
C ALA A 75 13.52 -0.96 -5.85
N ALA A 76 13.65 -1.69 -4.73
CA ALA A 76 12.74 -2.78 -4.37
C ALA A 76 11.31 -2.28 -4.14
N GLN A 77 11.14 -1.14 -3.47
CA GLN A 77 9.84 -0.54 -3.26
C GLN A 77 9.14 -0.18 -4.59
N SER A 78 9.85 0.46 -5.52
CA SER A 78 9.27 0.80 -6.83
C SER A 78 8.80 -0.46 -7.58
N VAL A 79 9.59 -1.54 -7.51
CA VAL A 79 9.24 -2.85 -8.09
C VAL A 79 8.03 -3.47 -7.41
N LEU A 80 7.98 -3.48 -6.07
CA LEU A 80 6.85 -4.02 -5.31
C LEU A 80 5.56 -3.24 -5.54
N SER A 81 5.66 -1.91 -5.67
CA SER A 81 4.51 -1.05 -5.99
C SER A 81 3.91 -1.43 -7.34
N VAL A 82 4.75 -1.62 -8.36
CA VAL A 82 4.33 -2.06 -9.69
C VAL A 82 3.74 -3.47 -9.66
N ALA A 83 4.36 -4.39 -8.92
CA ALA A 83 3.85 -5.75 -8.77
C ALA A 83 2.47 -5.77 -8.09
N SER A 84 2.29 -4.96 -7.03
CA SER A 84 1.01 -4.85 -6.33
C SER A 84 -0.08 -4.25 -7.22
N LEU A 85 0.24 -3.23 -8.02
CA LEU A 85 -0.69 -2.66 -8.99
C LEU A 85 -1.18 -3.69 -10.01
N VAL A 86 -0.28 -4.53 -10.53
CA VAL A 86 -0.63 -5.55 -11.54
C VAL A 86 -1.36 -6.74 -10.93
N ALA A 87 -1.00 -7.14 -9.70
CA ALA A 87 -1.58 -8.31 -9.03
C ALA A 87 -2.86 -8.00 -8.25
N GLY A 88 -3.11 -6.73 -7.91
CA GLY A 88 -4.17 -6.33 -6.99
C GLY A 88 -5.58 -6.73 -7.42
N SER A 89 -5.84 -6.78 -8.74
CA SER A 89 -7.14 -7.23 -9.27
C SER A 89 -7.37 -8.74 -9.15
N ARG A 90 -6.33 -9.52 -8.83
CA ARG A 90 -6.38 -10.99 -8.76
C ARG A 90 -6.75 -11.51 -7.38
N ALA A 91 -6.76 -10.66 -6.36
CA ALA A 91 -7.06 -11.05 -4.99
C ALA A 91 -8.03 -10.04 -4.36
N LYS A 92 -9.10 -10.55 -3.74
CA LYS A 92 -10.06 -9.75 -2.98
C LYS A 92 -9.95 -10.08 -1.50
N ILE A 93 -10.06 -9.06 -0.66
CA ILE A 93 -10.09 -9.15 0.79
C ILE A 93 -11.41 -8.57 1.31
N GLN A 94 -11.95 -9.18 2.37
CA GLN A 94 -13.11 -8.64 3.05
C GLN A 94 -12.66 -7.45 3.91
N THR A 95 -13.21 -6.26 3.64
CA THR A 95 -13.07 -5.10 4.53
C THR A 95 -14.32 -4.90 5.37
N LEU A 96 -14.30 -3.94 6.29
CA LEU A 96 -15.45 -3.62 7.15
C LEU A 96 -16.72 -3.25 6.36
N GLY A 97 -16.58 -2.63 5.18
CA GLY A 97 -17.72 -2.19 4.38
C GLY A 97 -18.03 -3.09 3.19
N SER A 98 -17.01 -3.54 2.46
CA SER A 98 -17.20 -4.34 1.24
C SER A 98 -15.93 -5.14 0.86
N PRO A 99 -16.05 -6.16 0.00
CA PRO A 99 -14.87 -6.80 -0.59
C PRO A 99 -14.08 -5.80 -1.45
N SER A 100 -12.79 -5.65 -1.14
CA SER A 100 -11.87 -4.75 -1.85
C SER A 100 -10.70 -5.51 -2.45
N ASN A 101 -10.03 -4.94 -3.44
CA ASN A 101 -8.83 -5.52 -4.04
C ASN A 101 -7.64 -5.49 -3.07
N ALA A 102 -6.83 -6.53 -3.08
CA ALA A 102 -5.64 -6.65 -2.25
C ALA A 102 -4.47 -5.87 -2.88
N THR A 103 -4.48 -4.55 -2.73
CA THR A 103 -3.40 -3.65 -3.20
C THR A 103 -2.63 -3.05 -2.03
N ALA A 104 -1.32 -2.90 -2.18
CA ALA A 104 -0.43 -2.24 -1.26
C ALA A 104 0.12 -0.96 -1.90
N ALA A 105 0.05 0.15 -1.15
CA ALA A 105 0.69 1.41 -1.51
C ALA A 105 1.90 1.62 -0.59
N PHE A 106 3.01 2.05 -1.16
CA PHE A 106 4.25 2.24 -0.43
C PHE A 106 4.64 3.71 -0.42
N VAL A 107 5.05 4.20 0.74
CA VAL A 107 5.48 5.58 0.95
C VAL A 107 6.85 5.56 1.63
N THR A 108 7.81 6.31 1.10
CA THR A 108 9.14 6.47 1.71
C THR A 108 9.50 7.93 1.81
N ILE A 109 10.07 8.29 2.97
CA ILE A 109 10.79 9.54 3.14
C ILE A 109 12.22 9.29 2.73
N ALA A 110 12.70 10.10 1.80
CA ALA A 110 14.01 9.95 1.19
C ALA A 110 14.59 11.36 0.98
N LEU A 111 15.91 11.47 0.85
CA LEU A 111 16.55 12.78 0.66
C LEU A 111 16.24 13.36 -0.72
N SER A 112 16.30 14.68 -0.84
CA SER A 112 16.21 15.33 -2.15
C SER A 112 17.39 14.89 -3.02
N GLY A 113 17.16 14.72 -4.32
CA GLY A 113 18.19 14.21 -5.24
C GLY A 113 18.35 12.69 -5.25
N GLU A 114 17.66 11.94 -4.39
CA GLU A 114 17.65 10.48 -4.40
C GLU A 114 16.90 9.86 -5.61
N ARG A 115 16.77 10.57 -6.77
CA ARG A 115 16.21 10.10 -8.08
C ARG A 115 15.11 9.04 -7.91
N LYS A 116 14.23 9.25 -6.93
CA LYS A 116 13.14 8.34 -6.55
C LYS A 116 12.22 8.15 -7.75
N SER A 117 11.87 9.28 -8.36
CA SER A 117 11.09 9.36 -9.60
C SER A 117 11.73 8.61 -10.77
N ALA A 118 13.06 8.48 -10.82
CA ALA A 118 13.73 7.73 -11.89
C ALA A 118 13.60 6.23 -11.68
N ALA A 119 13.77 5.74 -10.44
CA ALA A 119 13.52 4.33 -10.10
C ALA A 119 12.07 3.96 -10.39
N ASP A 120 11.12 4.81 -9.98
CA ASP A 120 9.69 4.63 -10.25
C ASP A 120 9.38 4.60 -11.75
N LYS A 121 9.99 5.49 -12.53
CA LYS A 121 9.79 5.54 -13.99
C LYS A 121 10.33 4.30 -14.69
N ILE A 122 11.49 3.78 -14.26
CA ILE A 122 12.04 2.55 -14.83
C ILE A 122 11.14 1.35 -14.49
N ALA A 123 10.73 1.22 -13.23
CA ALA A 123 9.84 0.15 -12.80
C ALA A 123 8.50 0.17 -13.57
N ARG A 124 7.93 1.36 -13.79
CA ARG A 124 6.63 1.53 -14.49
C ARG A 124 6.69 1.37 -16.00
N THR A 125 7.86 1.27 -16.62
CA THR A 125 8.00 1.23 -18.09
C THR A 125 7.11 0.16 -18.75
N GLY A 126 6.93 -1.00 -18.11
CA GLY A 126 6.03 -2.05 -18.61
C GLY A 126 4.55 -1.63 -18.60
N ILE A 127 4.10 -1.00 -17.52
CA ILE A 127 2.73 -0.47 -17.39
C ILE A 127 2.51 0.66 -18.39
N ASP A 128 3.44 1.60 -18.47
CA ASP A 128 3.32 2.78 -19.32
C ASP A 128 3.13 2.38 -20.80
N ARG A 129 3.81 1.32 -21.26
CA ARG A 129 3.61 0.75 -22.62
C ARG A 129 2.19 0.23 -22.84
N VAL A 130 1.63 -0.49 -21.87
CA VAL A 130 0.26 -1.01 -21.95
C VAL A 130 -0.74 0.12 -21.94
N VAL A 131 -0.57 1.10 -21.05
CA VAL A 131 -1.43 2.29 -20.97
C VAL A 131 -1.39 3.08 -22.28
N MET A 132 -0.21 3.27 -22.86
CA MET A 132 -0.06 3.96 -24.15
C MET A 132 -0.82 3.24 -25.27
N ARG A 133 -0.72 1.91 -25.34
CA ARG A 133 -1.48 1.11 -26.32
C ARG A 133 -2.99 1.26 -26.11
N LEU A 134 -3.47 1.11 -24.89
CA LEU A 134 -4.89 1.23 -24.56
C LEU A 134 -5.45 2.63 -24.88
N ARG A 135 -4.67 3.70 -24.65
CA ARG A 135 -5.06 5.06 -25.02
C ARG A 135 -5.25 5.21 -26.53
N LYS A 136 -4.32 4.67 -27.32
CA LYS A 136 -4.42 4.71 -28.78
C LYS A 136 -5.64 3.93 -29.30
N GLU A 137 -5.90 2.75 -28.73
CA GLU A 137 -7.10 1.96 -29.06
C GLU A 137 -8.38 2.72 -28.69
N HIS A 138 -8.39 3.38 -27.54
CA HIS A 138 -9.51 4.19 -27.08
C HIS A 138 -9.76 5.41 -27.98
N GLU A 139 -8.72 6.12 -28.41
CA GLU A 139 -8.87 7.25 -29.36
C GLU A 139 -9.57 6.82 -30.66
N VAL A 140 -9.19 5.67 -31.21
CA VAL A 140 -9.82 5.11 -32.41
C VAL A 140 -11.29 4.73 -32.13
N ALA A 141 -11.56 4.09 -30.99
CA ALA A 141 -12.92 3.71 -30.61
C ALA A 141 -13.83 4.93 -30.42
N MET A 142 -13.33 5.99 -29.79
CA MET A 142 -14.06 7.24 -29.58
C MET A 142 -14.34 7.98 -30.89
N ALA A 143 -13.40 7.98 -31.84
CA ALA A 143 -13.62 8.55 -33.15
C ALA A 143 -14.74 7.83 -33.91
N ARG A 144 -14.75 6.49 -33.88
CA ARG A 144 -15.83 5.68 -34.49
C ARG A 144 -17.18 5.97 -33.83
N HIS A 145 -17.23 5.91 -32.51
CA HIS A 145 -18.46 6.20 -31.76
C HIS A 145 -19.01 7.59 -32.09
N ARG A 146 -18.14 8.60 -32.20
CA ARG A 146 -18.56 9.95 -32.60
C ARG A 146 -19.17 9.99 -34.01
N SER A 147 -18.60 9.28 -34.97
CA SER A 147 -19.15 9.17 -36.32
C SER A 147 -20.49 8.45 -36.34
N ASP A 148 -20.62 7.36 -35.58
CA ASP A 148 -21.87 6.61 -35.47
C ASP A 148 -22.98 7.48 -34.85
N MET A 149 -22.69 8.20 -33.76
CA MET A 149 -23.64 9.12 -33.14
C MET A 149 -24.07 10.25 -34.09
N ALA A 150 -23.13 10.84 -34.83
CA ALA A 150 -23.46 11.87 -35.83
C ALA A 150 -24.36 11.34 -36.96
N SER A 151 -24.20 10.07 -37.35
CA SER A 151 -25.04 9.44 -38.37
C SER A 151 -26.47 9.20 -37.90
N LEU A 152 -26.68 8.93 -36.60
CA LEU A 152 -28.00 8.75 -35.99
C LEU A 152 -28.75 10.07 -35.81
N GLU A 153 -28.04 11.19 -35.63
CA GLU A 153 -28.63 12.52 -35.45
C GLU A 153 -29.06 13.18 -36.77
N CYS A 154 -28.58 12.69 -37.91
CA CYS A 154 -28.84 13.26 -39.24
C CYS A 154 -29.92 12.52 -40.06
N GLY A 155 -30.54 11.47 -39.51
CA GLY A 155 -31.64 10.72 -40.13
C GLY A 155 -32.95 10.93 -39.38
#